data_AF-A0A171DQV7-F1
#
_entry.id   AF-A0A171DQV7-F1
#
_cell.length_a   1.000
_cell.length_b   1.000
_cell.length_c   1.000
_cell.angle_alpha   90.00
_cell.angle_beta   90.00
_cell.angle_gamma   90.00
#
_symmetry.space_group_name_H-M   'P 1'
#
loop_
_entity.id
_entity.type
_entity.pdbx_description
1 polymer ?
#
loop_
_entity_poly.entity_id
_entity_poly.type
_entity_poly.pdbx_seq_one_letter_code
_entity_poly.pdbx_strand_id
1 'polypeptide(L)'
;MTNFADLARSHLPADTADRLLALLRPAIQLSIAQDDQPVVGRLGGAADLPEGAPWPVGLNSHPLSLVATLDCARLAAYEADIELPGDGELLFFVEFEGVGDAVIYVPAGTPTLRRSEGWVHPEESLTARTVLTWPENAQPELDEAFGGGSAVFEAVWRQMSAGRAFMEVVEEYGLRHHGSRHQVGGHAMVLQSPFEAVAAERQGAGWYDEESFYAEARQWVLLLQLEETEQMGWGDGGHIIWGIRRDHLAARDFSKTLFDLQSH
;
A
#
# COMPACT_ATOMS: atom_id res chain seq x y z
N MET A 1 4.76 25.32 5.46
CA MET A 1 5.79 24.54 4.74
C MET A 1 5.10 23.87 3.57
N THR A 2 5.73 23.85 2.39
CA THR A 2 5.05 23.59 1.11
C THR A 2 5.16 22.14 0.64
N ASN A 3 6.16 21.38 1.11
CA ASN A 3 6.31 19.95 0.85
C ASN A 3 7.12 19.26 1.97
N PHE A 4 7.19 17.93 1.94
CA PHE A 4 7.88 17.12 2.95
C PHE A 4 9.40 17.34 2.96
N ALA A 5 10.01 17.64 1.82
CA ALA A 5 11.46 17.87 1.74
C ALA A 5 11.88 19.13 2.52
N ASP A 6 11.11 20.20 2.38
CA ASP A 6 11.30 21.41 3.19
C ASP A 6 11.12 21.09 4.68
N LEU A 7 10.10 20.29 5.02
CA LEU A 7 9.78 19.86 6.39
C LEU A 7 10.99 19.21 7.05
N ALA A 8 11.52 18.16 6.41
CA ALA A 8 12.69 17.42 6.88
C ALA A 8 13.91 18.35 7.07
N ARG A 9 14.24 19.17 6.08
CA ARG A 9 15.42 20.07 6.15
C ARG A 9 15.33 21.13 7.24
N SER A 10 14.12 21.52 7.63
CA SER A 10 13.91 22.51 8.69
C SER A 10 13.96 21.93 10.11
N HIS A 11 13.87 20.61 10.25
CA HIS A 11 13.69 19.94 11.54
C HIS A 11 14.73 18.87 11.85
N LEU A 12 15.49 18.44 10.85
CA LEU A 12 16.55 17.45 11.01
C LEU A 12 17.93 18.06 10.75
N PRO A 13 18.99 17.51 11.36
CA PRO A 13 20.36 17.77 10.91
C PRO A 13 20.51 17.47 9.41
N ALA A 14 21.37 18.21 8.71
CA ALA A 14 21.50 18.12 7.25
C ALA A 14 21.74 16.68 6.76
N ASP A 15 22.70 15.97 7.35
CA ASP A 15 23.00 14.57 6.98
C ASP A 15 21.82 13.63 7.23
N THR A 16 21.06 13.83 8.32
CA THR A 16 19.86 13.04 8.62
C THR A 16 18.75 13.34 7.61
N ALA A 17 18.53 14.62 7.31
CA ALA A 17 17.55 15.04 6.31
C ALA A 17 17.87 14.44 4.94
N ASP A 18 19.11 14.56 4.47
CA ASP A 18 19.51 14.06 3.16
C ASP A 18 19.37 12.53 3.06
N ARG A 19 19.73 11.79 4.11
CA ARG A 19 19.52 10.33 4.18
C ARG A 19 18.04 9.95 4.15
N LEU A 20 17.18 10.62 4.94
CA LEU A 20 15.75 10.36 4.93
C LEU A 20 15.12 10.70 3.58
N LEU A 21 15.50 11.83 2.98
CA LEU A 21 14.97 12.27 1.69
C LEU A 21 15.37 11.36 0.55
N ALA A 22 16.53 10.70 0.64
CA ALA A 22 16.94 9.68 -0.33
C ALA A 22 16.08 8.40 -0.27
N LEU A 23 15.31 8.20 0.80
CA LEU A 23 14.41 7.06 0.96
C LEU A 23 12.98 7.36 0.50
N LEU A 24 12.65 8.59 0.08
CA LEU A 24 11.28 8.90 -0.35
C LEU A 24 10.89 8.13 -1.59
N ARG A 25 9.64 7.66 -1.63
CA ARG A 25 9.08 6.93 -2.77
C ARG A 25 7.82 7.61 -3.28
N PRO A 26 7.69 7.85 -4.60
CA PRO A 26 6.43 8.27 -5.17
C PRO A 26 5.39 7.15 -5.02
N ALA A 27 4.18 7.53 -4.67
CA ALA A 27 3.03 6.66 -4.57
C ALA A 27 1.82 7.30 -5.25
N ILE A 28 0.88 6.47 -5.67
CA ILE A 28 -0.43 6.92 -6.13
C ILE A 28 -1.36 6.87 -4.94
N GLN A 29 -1.69 8.04 -4.37
CA GLN A 29 -2.72 8.13 -3.35
C GLN A 29 -4.08 8.10 -4.02
N LEU A 30 -4.96 7.24 -3.52
CA LEU A 30 -6.33 7.07 -3.96
C LEU A 30 -7.26 7.77 -2.97
N SER A 31 -8.38 8.31 -3.45
CA SER A 31 -9.44 8.88 -2.61
C SER A 31 -10.76 8.82 -3.34
N ILE A 32 -11.88 8.93 -2.62
CA ILE A 32 -13.20 8.98 -3.25
C ILE A 32 -13.26 10.17 -4.22
N ALA A 33 -13.62 9.89 -5.46
CA ALA A 33 -13.74 10.89 -6.51
C ALA A 33 -14.91 11.82 -6.23
N GLN A 34 -14.66 13.12 -6.34
CA GLN A 34 -15.68 14.14 -6.45
C GLN A 34 -16.05 14.36 -7.92
N ASP A 35 -17.15 15.09 -8.16
CA ASP A 35 -17.63 15.43 -9.50
C ASP A 35 -16.48 16.01 -10.36
N ASP A 36 -16.44 15.62 -11.64
CA ASP A 36 -15.46 16.02 -12.66
C ASP A 36 -14.00 15.57 -12.46
N GLN A 37 -13.68 14.81 -11.41
CA GLN A 37 -12.35 14.25 -11.24
C GLN A 37 -12.12 13.01 -12.11
N PRO A 38 -10.88 12.78 -12.60
CA PRO A 38 -10.57 11.58 -13.35
C PRO A 38 -10.72 10.35 -12.45
N VAL A 39 -11.55 9.41 -12.89
CA VAL A 39 -11.75 8.12 -12.23
C VAL A 39 -10.66 7.16 -12.67
N VAL A 40 -10.00 6.51 -11.70
CA VAL A 40 -8.91 5.54 -11.92
C VAL A 40 -9.26 4.14 -11.42
N GLY A 41 -10.43 3.97 -10.83
CA GLY A 41 -10.87 2.73 -10.21
C GLY A 41 -12.10 2.97 -9.36
N ARG A 42 -12.44 1.96 -8.55
CA ARG A 42 -13.56 1.99 -7.61
C ARG A 42 -13.31 1.09 -6.42
N LEU A 43 -13.97 1.40 -5.31
CA LEU A 43 -14.20 0.47 -4.22
C LEU A 43 -15.53 -0.27 -4.44
N GLY A 44 -15.58 -1.52 -3.99
CA GLY A 44 -16.81 -2.32 -3.92
C GLY A 44 -17.49 -2.56 -5.26
N GLY A 45 -18.81 -2.80 -5.20
CA GLY A 45 -19.64 -3.09 -6.37
C GLY A 45 -19.49 -4.52 -6.91
N ALA A 46 -19.78 -4.68 -8.20
CA ALA A 46 -19.66 -5.95 -8.90
C ALA A 46 -18.30 -6.07 -9.60
N ALA A 47 -17.83 -7.32 -9.76
CA ALA A 47 -16.58 -7.64 -10.41
C ALA A 47 -16.80 -7.98 -11.89
N ASP A 48 -15.99 -7.39 -12.76
CA ASP A 48 -15.93 -7.71 -14.19
C ASP A 48 -14.88 -8.81 -14.40
N LEU A 49 -15.27 -10.05 -14.15
CA LEU A 49 -14.37 -11.20 -14.26
C LEU A 49 -14.35 -11.75 -15.69
N PRO A 50 -13.23 -12.33 -16.16
CA PRO A 50 -13.18 -12.99 -17.47
C PRO A 50 -14.29 -14.03 -17.62
N GLU A 51 -14.91 -14.09 -18.80
CA GLU A 51 -15.99 -15.05 -19.06
C GLU A 51 -15.54 -16.49 -18.76
N GLY A 52 -16.35 -17.23 -17.99
CA GLY A 52 -16.05 -18.60 -17.57
C GLY A 52 -15.04 -18.75 -16.44
N ALA A 53 -14.41 -17.67 -15.97
CA ALA A 53 -13.55 -17.72 -14.78
C ALA A 53 -14.40 -18.06 -13.53
N PRO A 54 -13.94 -18.95 -12.65
CA PRO A 54 -14.60 -19.17 -11.37
C PRO A 54 -14.53 -17.90 -10.51
N TRP A 55 -15.52 -17.72 -9.63
CA TRP A 55 -15.42 -16.70 -8.59
C TRP A 55 -14.31 -17.10 -7.60
N PRO A 56 -13.45 -16.17 -7.12
CA PRO A 56 -12.42 -16.50 -6.16
C PRO A 56 -13.05 -16.88 -4.80
N VAL A 57 -12.54 -17.95 -4.20
CA VAL A 57 -13.06 -18.48 -2.92
C VAL A 57 -11.94 -18.60 -1.89
N GLY A 58 -12.27 -18.37 -0.62
CA GLY A 58 -11.37 -18.55 0.51
C GLY A 58 -11.20 -20.02 0.93
N LEU A 59 -10.47 -20.24 2.03
CA LEU A 59 -10.10 -21.59 2.51
C LEU A 59 -11.31 -22.51 2.77
N ASN A 60 -12.46 -21.95 3.16
CA ASN A 60 -13.69 -22.70 3.41
C ASN A 60 -14.65 -22.73 2.21
N SER A 61 -14.16 -22.43 1.00
CA SER A 61 -14.97 -22.28 -0.22
C SER A 61 -16.04 -21.16 -0.14
N HIS A 62 -15.91 -20.25 0.82
CA HIS A 62 -16.73 -19.05 0.85
C HIS A 62 -16.30 -18.08 -0.26
N PRO A 63 -17.25 -17.49 -1.01
CA PRO A 63 -16.92 -16.51 -2.04
C PRO A 63 -16.27 -15.29 -1.40
N LEU A 64 -15.15 -14.84 -1.97
CA LEU A 64 -14.50 -13.62 -1.54
C LEU A 64 -15.29 -12.39 -2.01
N SER A 65 -15.26 -11.32 -1.24
CA SER A 65 -15.89 -10.05 -1.56
C SER A 65 -14.95 -9.19 -2.38
N LEU A 66 -15.44 -8.58 -3.47
CA LEU A 66 -14.67 -7.55 -4.19
C LEU A 66 -14.59 -6.28 -3.33
N VAL A 67 -13.39 -5.77 -3.12
CA VAL A 67 -13.16 -4.52 -2.36
C VAL A 67 -12.60 -3.40 -3.20
N ALA A 68 -11.84 -3.69 -4.25
CA ALA A 68 -11.36 -2.66 -5.17
C ALA A 68 -11.21 -3.17 -6.60
N THR A 69 -11.38 -2.28 -7.56
CA THR A 69 -10.97 -2.46 -8.96
C THR A 69 -10.19 -1.23 -9.40
N LEU A 70 -9.00 -1.43 -9.97
CA LEU A 70 -8.12 -0.35 -10.42
C LEU A 70 -7.85 -0.48 -11.92
N ASP A 71 -8.01 0.63 -12.66
CA ASP A 71 -7.71 0.70 -14.08
C ASP A 71 -6.22 1.07 -14.27
N CYS A 72 -5.46 0.09 -14.75
CA CYS A 72 -4.02 0.20 -14.92
C CYS A 72 -3.62 1.27 -15.96
N ALA A 73 -4.40 1.44 -17.03
CA ALA A 73 -4.13 2.46 -18.04
C ALA A 73 -4.36 3.88 -17.49
N ARG A 74 -5.33 4.05 -16.59
CA ARG A 74 -5.58 5.32 -15.90
C ARG A 74 -4.52 5.63 -14.85
N LEU A 75 -4.08 4.63 -14.10
CA LEU A 75 -3.02 4.77 -13.10
C LEU A 75 -1.66 5.14 -13.72
N ALA A 76 -1.40 4.74 -14.96
CA ALA A 76 -0.17 5.10 -15.68
C ALA A 76 0.04 6.62 -15.88
N ALA A 77 -0.97 7.45 -15.62
CA ALA A 77 -0.85 8.91 -15.62
C ALA A 77 -0.17 9.48 -14.35
N TYR A 78 0.08 8.64 -13.34
CA TYR A 78 0.62 9.03 -12.04
C TYR A 78 1.95 8.32 -11.78
N GLU A 79 2.87 9.01 -11.13
CA GLU A 79 4.17 8.44 -10.74
C GLU A 79 4.02 7.51 -9.52
N ALA A 80 4.66 6.34 -9.60
CA ALA A 80 4.79 5.34 -8.54
C ALA A 80 6.20 4.72 -8.61
N ASP A 81 6.67 4.14 -7.51
CA ASP A 81 7.96 3.42 -7.44
C ASP A 81 7.88 1.97 -7.97
N ILE A 82 6.73 1.57 -8.49
CA ILE A 82 6.45 0.25 -9.05
C ILE A 82 5.97 0.33 -10.50
N GLU A 83 6.26 -0.71 -11.27
CA GLU A 83 5.79 -0.84 -12.65
C GLU A 83 4.49 -1.65 -12.70
N LEU A 84 3.36 -0.94 -12.70
CA LEU A 84 2.05 -1.56 -12.93
C LEU A 84 1.90 -2.01 -14.40
N PRO A 85 0.96 -2.93 -14.71
CA PRO A 85 0.53 -3.13 -16.08
C PRO A 85 0.17 -1.80 -16.76
N GLY A 86 0.41 -1.67 -18.06
CA GLY A 86 0.05 -0.45 -18.80
C GLY A 86 -1.41 -0.38 -19.25
N ASP A 87 -2.15 -1.47 -19.07
CA ASP A 87 -3.53 -1.64 -19.48
C ASP A 87 -4.23 -2.72 -18.63
N GLY A 88 -5.54 -2.84 -18.80
CA GLY A 88 -6.38 -3.80 -18.07
C GLY A 88 -6.76 -3.31 -16.68
N GLU A 89 -7.32 -4.23 -15.89
CA GLU A 89 -7.80 -3.94 -14.53
C GLU A 89 -7.20 -4.90 -13.52
N LEU A 90 -6.92 -4.40 -12.32
CA LEU A 90 -6.61 -5.21 -11.14
C LEU A 90 -7.83 -5.25 -10.23
N LEU A 91 -8.30 -6.44 -9.92
CA LEU A 91 -9.44 -6.70 -9.05
C LEU A 91 -8.93 -7.32 -7.75
N PHE A 92 -9.33 -6.74 -6.61
CA PHE A 92 -8.89 -7.14 -5.28
C PHE A 92 -10.06 -7.69 -4.49
N PHE A 93 -9.87 -8.88 -3.91
CA PHE A 93 -10.88 -9.61 -3.17
C PHE A 93 -10.38 -9.99 -1.78
N VAL A 94 -11.29 -9.99 -0.80
CA VAL A 94 -11.00 -10.42 0.58
C VAL A 94 -12.12 -11.27 1.17
N GLU A 95 -11.79 -12.06 2.18
CA GLU A 95 -12.73 -12.71 3.09
C GLU A 95 -12.93 -11.80 4.31
N PHE A 96 -14.13 -11.24 4.47
CA PHE A 96 -14.40 -10.23 5.51
C PHE A 96 -14.30 -10.78 6.94
N GLU A 97 -14.61 -12.05 7.15
CA GLU A 97 -14.53 -12.74 8.46
C GLU A 97 -13.34 -13.70 8.54
N GLY A 98 -12.29 -13.47 7.73
CA GLY A 98 -11.17 -14.40 7.61
C GLY A 98 -9.89 -13.74 7.12
N VAL A 99 -9.02 -14.55 6.52
CA VAL A 99 -7.71 -14.11 5.99
C VAL A 99 -7.51 -14.51 4.53
N GLY A 100 -8.58 -14.95 3.86
CA GLY A 100 -8.53 -15.27 2.44
C GLY A 100 -8.51 -14.00 1.58
N ASP A 101 -7.69 -14.01 0.54
CA ASP A 101 -7.62 -12.93 -0.43
C ASP A 101 -7.43 -13.46 -1.86
N ALA A 102 -7.64 -12.60 -2.84
CA ALA A 102 -7.21 -12.84 -4.21
C ALA A 102 -6.97 -11.52 -4.95
N VAL A 103 -5.98 -11.50 -5.83
CA VAL A 103 -5.79 -10.44 -6.81
C VAL A 103 -5.85 -11.03 -8.21
N ILE A 104 -6.73 -10.47 -9.05
CA ILE A 104 -6.93 -10.92 -10.43
C ILE A 104 -6.61 -9.77 -11.36
N TYR A 105 -5.66 -9.99 -12.26
CA TYR A 105 -5.43 -9.10 -13.39
C TYR A 105 -6.25 -9.53 -14.59
N VAL A 106 -7.02 -8.59 -15.14
CA VAL A 106 -7.83 -8.76 -16.34
C VAL A 106 -7.21 -7.90 -17.45
N PRO A 107 -6.51 -8.50 -18.42
CA PRO A 107 -5.93 -7.77 -19.54
C PRO A 107 -6.98 -6.97 -20.33
N ALA A 108 -6.56 -5.85 -20.93
CA ALA A 108 -7.45 -5.06 -21.76
C ALA A 108 -8.01 -5.87 -22.94
N GLY A 109 -9.31 -5.75 -23.17
CA GLY A 109 -10.00 -6.47 -24.25
C GLY A 109 -10.38 -7.91 -23.94
N THR A 110 -10.04 -8.43 -22.74
CA THR A 110 -10.59 -9.71 -22.27
C THR A 110 -12.12 -9.60 -22.11
N PRO A 111 -12.92 -10.49 -22.73
CA PRO A 111 -14.36 -10.52 -22.50
C PRO A 111 -14.67 -10.83 -21.03
N THR A 112 -15.50 -10.00 -20.41
CA THR A 112 -15.87 -10.13 -19.00
C THR A 112 -17.37 -10.28 -18.81
N LEU A 113 -17.75 -10.93 -17.72
CA LEU A 113 -19.11 -10.97 -17.22
C LEU A 113 -19.16 -10.32 -15.84
N ARG A 114 -19.94 -9.24 -15.72
CA ARG A 114 -20.16 -8.54 -14.46
C ARG A 114 -20.97 -9.41 -13.50
N ARG A 115 -20.40 -9.74 -12.34
CA ARG A 115 -20.99 -10.62 -11.32
C ARG A 115 -20.72 -10.10 -9.92
N SER A 116 -21.55 -10.54 -8.97
CA SER A 116 -21.37 -10.26 -7.55
C SER A 116 -21.62 -11.53 -6.76
N GLU A 117 -20.64 -11.93 -5.94
CA GLU A 117 -20.79 -12.92 -4.88
C GLU A 117 -20.10 -12.39 -3.61
N GLY A 118 -20.25 -13.09 -2.49
CA GLY A 118 -19.77 -12.62 -1.20
C GLY A 118 -20.57 -11.42 -0.68
N TRP A 119 -19.94 -10.61 0.17
CA TRP A 119 -20.53 -9.36 0.64
C TRP A 119 -20.30 -8.25 -0.39
N VAL A 120 -21.38 -7.59 -0.81
CA VAL A 120 -21.32 -6.54 -1.82
C VAL A 120 -21.38 -5.19 -1.12
N HIS A 121 -20.25 -4.48 -1.10
CA HIS A 121 -20.19 -3.11 -0.62
C HIS A 121 -20.68 -2.13 -1.71
N PRO A 122 -21.17 -0.94 -1.32
CA PRO A 122 -21.48 0.13 -2.27
C PRO A 122 -20.30 0.42 -3.21
N GLU A 123 -20.63 0.79 -4.44
CA GLU A 123 -19.63 1.22 -5.41
C GLU A 123 -19.26 2.68 -5.16
N GLU A 124 -17.97 2.95 -4.96
CA GLU A 124 -17.45 4.31 -4.78
C GLU A 124 -16.31 4.55 -5.76
N SER A 125 -16.45 5.54 -6.63
CA SER A 125 -15.42 5.86 -7.62
C SER A 125 -14.17 6.42 -6.94
N LEU A 126 -13.00 6.01 -7.41
CA LEU A 126 -11.70 6.48 -6.92
C LEU A 126 -11.06 7.44 -7.91
N THR A 127 -10.50 8.52 -7.40
CA THR A 127 -9.56 9.39 -8.10
C THR A 127 -8.15 9.23 -7.53
N ALA A 128 -7.15 9.79 -8.19
CA ALA A 128 -5.75 9.64 -7.81
C ALA A 128 -4.96 10.95 -7.86
N ARG A 129 -3.86 10.97 -7.12
CA ARG A 129 -2.76 11.91 -7.29
C ARG A 129 -1.43 11.29 -6.87
N THR A 130 -0.33 11.79 -7.44
CA THR A 130 1.02 11.44 -6.98
C THR A 130 1.32 12.15 -5.66
N VAL A 131 1.83 11.38 -4.69
CA VAL A 131 2.37 11.88 -3.43
C VAL A 131 3.75 11.28 -3.17
N LEU A 132 4.55 11.91 -2.31
CA LEU A 132 5.75 11.29 -1.76
C LEU A 132 5.41 10.62 -0.43
N THR A 133 5.85 9.38 -0.28
CA THR A 133 5.78 8.61 0.96
C THR A 133 7.18 8.53 1.56
N TRP A 134 7.25 8.38 2.87
CA TRP A 134 8.47 8.21 3.64
C TRP A 134 8.39 6.91 4.43
N PRO A 135 9.53 6.27 4.73
CA PRO A 135 9.49 5.07 5.52
C PRO A 135 9.11 5.39 6.97
N GLU A 136 8.38 4.48 7.62
CA GLU A 136 8.07 4.52 9.05
C GLU A 136 9.11 3.76 9.89
N ASN A 137 8.97 3.85 11.22
CA ASN A 137 9.86 3.13 12.14
C ASN A 137 9.90 1.62 11.85
N ALA A 138 11.09 1.03 12.04
CA ALA A 138 11.36 -0.39 11.82
C ALA A 138 11.24 -0.86 10.36
N GLN A 139 10.95 0.01 9.38
CA GLN A 139 11.04 -0.41 7.99
C GLN A 139 12.50 -0.73 7.62
N PRO A 140 12.76 -1.87 6.94
CA PRO A 140 14.11 -2.37 6.67
C PRO A 140 15.07 -1.32 6.10
N GLU A 141 14.61 -0.52 5.15
CA GLU A 141 15.43 0.49 4.46
C GLU A 141 15.83 1.65 5.38
N LEU A 142 14.96 2.02 6.31
CA LEU A 142 15.26 3.04 7.30
C LEU A 142 16.25 2.49 8.34
N ASP A 143 16.06 1.22 8.75
CA ASP A 143 16.97 0.52 9.65
C ASP A 143 18.39 0.42 9.05
N GLU A 144 18.51 -0.02 7.80
CA GLU A 144 19.79 -0.02 7.07
C GLU A 144 20.39 1.37 6.95
N ALA A 145 19.56 2.36 6.63
CA ALA A 145 20.01 3.73 6.44
C ALA A 145 20.45 4.39 7.73
N PHE A 146 20.09 3.93 8.94
CA PHE A 146 20.40 4.60 10.21
C PHE A 146 20.97 3.70 11.32
N GLY A 147 21.21 2.41 11.04
CA GLY A 147 21.83 1.47 11.99
C GLY A 147 20.84 0.68 12.85
N GLY A 148 19.55 0.72 12.51
CA GLY A 148 18.51 -0.15 13.04
C GLY A 148 17.94 0.17 14.42
N GLY A 149 16.74 -0.33 14.68
CA GLY A 149 16.09 -0.32 15.98
C GLY A 149 16.02 1.06 16.65
N SER A 150 16.42 1.15 17.93
CA SER A 150 16.35 2.43 18.66
C SER A 150 17.23 3.54 18.06
N ALA A 151 18.29 3.21 17.30
CA ALA A 151 19.16 4.23 16.70
C ALA A 151 18.40 5.08 15.66
N VAL A 152 17.49 4.47 14.90
CA VAL A 152 16.60 5.15 13.95
C VAL A 152 15.70 6.14 14.68
N PHE A 153 15.05 5.68 15.74
CA PHE A 153 14.16 6.51 16.55
C PHE A 153 14.87 7.74 17.10
N GLU A 154 16.09 7.56 17.58
CA GLU A 154 16.94 8.63 18.08
C GLU A 154 17.40 9.60 16.99
N ALA A 155 17.87 9.07 15.87
CA ALA A 155 18.49 9.84 14.81
C ALA A 155 17.49 10.65 13.97
N VAL A 156 16.25 10.17 13.84
CA VAL A 156 15.23 10.76 12.97
C VAL A 156 14.04 11.27 13.77
N TRP A 157 13.31 10.38 14.43
CA TRP A 157 11.96 10.67 14.92
C TRP A 157 11.92 11.50 16.21
N ARG A 158 12.88 11.28 17.11
CA ARG A 158 13.03 12.02 18.37
C ARG A 158 13.81 13.34 18.21
N GLN A 159 14.25 13.68 17.00
CA GLN A 159 14.96 14.95 16.76
C GLN A 159 14.05 16.13 17.12
N MET A 160 14.57 17.02 17.97
CA MET A 160 13.81 18.15 18.48
C MET A 160 14.16 19.43 17.71
N SER A 161 13.15 20.08 17.16
CA SER A 161 13.27 21.41 16.55
C SER A 161 12.12 22.29 16.98
N ALA A 162 12.42 23.53 17.38
CA ALA A 162 11.43 24.49 17.87
C ALA A 162 10.49 23.93 18.97
N GLY A 163 11.01 23.04 19.82
CA GLY A 163 10.27 22.45 20.95
C GLY A 163 9.34 21.29 20.58
N ARG A 164 9.39 20.77 19.36
CA ARG A 164 8.60 19.61 18.92
C ARG A 164 9.50 18.52 18.36
N ALA A 165 9.09 17.26 18.56
CA ALA A 165 9.76 16.11 17.98
C ALA A 165 9.42 16.00 16.50
N PHE A 166 10.34 15.50 15.67
CA PHE A 166 10.11 15.38 14.24
C PHE A 166 8.92 14.46 13.93
N MET A 167 8.72 13.38 14.68
CA MET A 167 7.56 12.49 14.52
C MET A 167 6.21 13.22 14.67
N GLU A 168 6.08 14.12 15.66
CA GLU A 168 4.84 14.90 15.86
C GLU A 168 4.58 15.82 14.67
N VAL A 169 5.65 16.39 14.11
CA VAL A 169 5.55 17.28 12.96
C VAL A 169 5.20 16.51 11.68
N VAL A 170 5.74 15.30 11.51
CA VAL A 170 5.43 14.41 10.38
C VAL A 170 3.99 13.91 10.47
N GLU A 171 3.52 13.54 11.66
CA GLU A 171 2.12 13.17 11.89
C GLU A 171 1.16 14.31 11.53
N GLU A 172 1.42 15.53 12.03
CA GLU A 172 0.66 16.74 11.70
C GLU A 172 0.70 17.05 10.18
N TYR A 173 1.86 16.85 9.55
CA TYR A 173 2.01 17.01 8.10
C TYR A 173 1.16 15.98 7.35
N GLY A 174 1.21 14.71 7.73
CA GLY A 174 0.44 13.62 7.15
C GLY A 174 -1.06 13.91 7.22
N LEU A 175 -1.58 14.25 8.41
CA LEU A 175 -3.01 14.56 8.59
C LEU A 175 -3.50 15.73 7.71
N ARG A 176 -2.63 16.68 7.38
CA ARG A 176 -2.99 17.83 6.53
C ARG A 176 -2.83 17.58 5.05
N HIS A 177 -1.88 16.74 4.66
CA HIS A 177 -1.47 16.59 3.27
C HIS A 177 -1.82 15.23 2.68
N HIS A 178 -2.20 14.24 3.49
CA HIS A 178 -2.59 12.89 3.08
C HIS A 178 -3.99 12.64 3.65
N GLY A 179 -5.02 13.05 2.90
CA GLY A 179 -6.41 12.96 3.35
C GLY A 179 -6.88 11.52 3.49
N SER A 180 -6.73 10.73 2.42
CA SER A 180 -6.95 9.28 2.45
C SER A 180 -5.61 8.53 2.44
N ARG A 181 -5.55 7.39 3.11
CA ARG A 181 -4.40 6.49 3.11
C ARG A 181 -4.59 5.24 2.24
N HIS A 182 -5.57 5.25 1.34
CA HIS A 182 -5.58 4.32 0.22
C HIS A 182 -4.41 4.64 -0.72
N GLN A 183 -3.57 3.67 -1.07
CA GLN A 183 -2.44 3.92 -1.96
C GLN A 183 -1.99 2.72 -2.78
N VAL A 184 -1.29 3.01 -3.88
CA VAL A 184 -0.57 2.06 -4.73
C VAL A 184 0.90 2.48 -4.80
N GLY A 185 1.82 1.54 -4.57
CA GLY A 185 3.25 1.83 -4.44
C GLY A 185 3.58 2.67 -3.19
N GLY A 186 4.81 3.12 -3.11
CA GLY A 186 5.34 3.86 -1.97
C GLY A 186 5.67 3.00 -0.77
N HIS A 187 5.89 3.67 0.36
CA HIS A 187 6.04 3.03 1.68
C HIS A 187 4.67 2.74 2.27
N ALA A 188 4.44 1.47 2.64
CA ALA A 188 3.24 1.08 3.38
C ALA A 188 3.19 1.77 4.75
N MET A 189 1.99 2.05 5.21
CA MET A 189 1.77 2.50 6.58
C MET A 189 2.09 1.35 7.54
N VAL A 190 2.70 1.68 8.68
CA VAL A 190 3.06 0.67 9.68
C VAL A 190 2.20 0.85 10.91
N LEU A 191 1.24 -0.05 11.13
CA LEU A 191 0.44 -0.06 12.37
C LEU A 191 0.95 -1.09 13.37
N GLN A 192 1.29 -2.29 12.90
CA GLN A 192 1.82 -3.37 13.74
C GLN A 192 3.24 -3.75 13.36
N SER A 193 3.47 -4.04 12.09
CA SER A 193 4.78 -4.45 11.56
C SER A 193 4.95 -3.98 10.12
N PRO A 194 6.17 -3.62 9.69
CA PRO A 194 6.45 -3.36 8.29
C PRO A 194 6.01 -4.52 7.40
N PHE A 195 5.25 -4.23 6.35
CA PHE A 195 4.77 -5.27 5.44
C PHE A 195 5.94 -6.06 4.82
N GLU A 196 7.04 -5.38 4.47
CA GLU A 196 8.22 -6.03 3.90
C GLU A 196 8.86 -7.03 4.88
N ALA A 197 8.81 -6.72 6.18
CA ALA A 197 9.28 -7.62 7.23
C ALA A 197 8.35 -8.83 7.40
N VAL A 198 7.02 -8.61 7.40
CA VAL A 198 6.01 -9.70 7.40
C VAL A 198 6.22 -10.61 6.20
N ALA A 199 6.45 -10.03 5.02
CA ALA A 199 6.66 -10.78 3.80
C ALA A 199 7.94 -11.63 3.86
N ALA A 200 9.07 -11.05 4.30
CA ALA A 200 10.32 -11.78 4.47
C ALA A 200 10.19 -12.94 5.49
N GLU A 201 9.50 -12.71 6.61
CA GLU A 201 9.22 -13.76 7.61
C GLU A 201 8.39 -14.90 7.00
N ARG A 202 7.31 -14.58 6.26
CA ARG A 202 6.47 -15.61 5.61
C ARG A 202 7.20 -16.38 4.51
N GLN A 203 8.25 -15.82 3.93
CA GLN A 203 9.17 -16.54 3.02
C GLN A 203 10.24 -17.35 3.76
N GLY A 204 10.33 -17.28 5.09
CA GLY A 204 11.32 -17.98 5.89
C GLY A 204 12.74 -17.46 5.69
N ALA A 205 12.90 -16.15 5.47
CA ALA A 205 14.17 -15.52 5.10
C ALA A 205 15.22 -15.41 6.23
N GLY A 206 14.88 -15.85 7.45
CA GLY A 206 15.76 -15.80 8.62
C GLY A 206 15.30 -14.78 9.66
N TRP A 207 16.24 -14.26 10.45
CA TRP A 207 15.98 -13.32 11.54
C TRP A 207 16.22 -11.86 11.13
N TYR A 208 15.58 -10.93 11.85
CA TYR A 208 15.56 -9.48 11.55
C TYR A 208 16.94 -8.79 11.51
N ASP A 209 18.01 -9.43 11.98
CA ASP A 209 19.39 -8.91 11.94
C ASP A 209 20.28 -9.61 10.89
N GLU A 210 19.71 -10.53 10.10
CA GLU A 210 20.44 -11.27 9.07
C GLU A 210 20.30 -10.62 7.70
N GLU A 211 21.38 -10.52 6.93
CA GLU A 211 21.35 -9.96 5.57
C GLU A 211 20.35 -10.68 4.65
N SER A 212 20.11 -11.97 4.85
CA SER A 212 19.10 -12.71 4.09
C SER A 212 17.69 -12.19 4.31
N PHE A 213 17.37 -11.74 5.52
CA PHE A 213 16.07 -11.15 5.85
C PHE A 213 15.89 -9.82 5.12
N TYR A 214 16.85 -8.91 5.22
CA TYR A 214 16.82 -7.64 4.49
C TYR A 214 16.83 -7.84 2.98
N ALA A 215 17.63 -8.78 2.47
CA ALA A 215 17.69 -9.10 1.05
C ALA A 215 16.33 -9.54 0.48
N GLU A 216 15.60 -10.39 1.21
CA GLU A 216 14.24 -10.79 0.83
C GLU A 216 13.26 -9.62 0.99
N ALA A 217 13.27 -8.91 2.12
CA ALA A 217 12.37 -7.79 2.37
C ALA A 217 12.41 -6.72 1.25
N ARG A 218 13.61 -6.38 0.75
CA ARG A 218 13.83 -5.42 -0.36
C ARG A 218 13.18 -5.85 -1.69
N GLN A 219 12.86 -7.14 -1.84
CA GLN A 219 12.19 -7.64 -3.06
C GLN A 219 10.69 -7.36 -3.04
N TRP A 220 10.10 -7.00 -1.91
CA TRP A 220 8.67 -6.76 -1.78
C TRP A 220 8.34 -5.29 -2.01
N VAL A 221 7.23 -5.05 -2.69
CA VAL A 221 6.66 -3.72 -2.92
C VAL A 221 5.19 -3.72 -2.58
N LEU A 222 4.69 -2.55 -2.16
CA LEU A 222 3.28 -2.34 -1.91
C LEU A 222 2.50 -2.30 -3.24
N LEU A 223 1.58 -3.24 -3.44
CA LEU A 223 0.68 -3.25 -4.59
C LEU A 223 -0.57 -2.41 -4.33
N LEU A 224 -1.21 -2.59 -3.18
CA LEU A 224 -2.36 -1.79 -2.76
C LEU A 224 -2.46 -1.79 -1.23
N GLN A 225 -2.71 -0.63 -0.65
CA GLN A 225 -3.17 -0.48 0.73
C GLN A 225 -4.54 0.17 0.73
N LEU A 226 -5.48 -0.34 1.53
CA LEU A 226 -6.77 0.30 1.78
C LEU A 226 -6.97 0.51 3.27
N GLU A 227 -7.29 1.73 3.68
CA GLU A 227 -7.82 2.04 5.00
C GLU A 227 -9.31 1.65 5.12
N GLU A 228 -9.84 1.72 6.34
CA GLU A 228 -11.28 1.63 6.57
C GLU A 228 -12.03 2.81 5.95
N THR A 229 -13.25 2.54 5.50
CA THR A 229 -14.22 3.55 5.09
C THR A 229 -15.49 3.42 5.94
N GLU A 230 -16.47 4.31 5.75
CA GLU A 230 -17.78 4.14 6.40
C GLU A 230 -18.50 2.84 5.97
N GLN A 231 -18.11 2.29 4.82
CA GLN A 231 -18.73 1.14 4.17
C GLN A 231 -17.92 -0.15 4.32
N MET A 232 -16.62 -0.05 4.62
CA MET A 232 -15.68 -1.17 4.72
C MET A 232 -14.82 -1.04 5.98
N GLY A 233 -15.06 -1.92 6.95
CA GLY A 233 -14.30 -1.99 8.21
C GLY A 233 -13.36 -3.20 8.24
N TRP A 234 -12.18 -3.05 8.85
CA TRP A 234 -11.10 -4.04 8.93
C TRP A 234 -10.66 -4.28 10.38
N GLY A 235 -11.60 -4.19 11.33
CA GLY A 235 -11.34 -4.30 12.76
C GLY A 235 -11.54 -2.97 13.47
N ASP A 236 -10.52 -2.53 14.21
CA ASP A 236 -10.51 -1.24 14.93
C ASP A 236 -9.51 -0.30 14.26
N GLY A 237 -9.99 0.50 13.31
CA GLY A 237 -9.16 1.47 12.58
C GLY A 237 -8.09 0.81 11.70
N GLY A 238 -8.42 -0.36 11.13
CA GLY A 238 -7.46 -1.18 10.42
C GLY A 238 -7.13 -0.70 9.01
N HIS A 239 -6.18 -1.39 8.41
CA HIS A 239 -5.94 -1.32 6.98
C HIS A 239 -5.53 -2.70 6.46
N ILE A 240 -5.84 -2.92 5.19
CA ILE A 240 -5.47 -4.12 4.46
C ILE A 240 -4.42 -3.79 3.42
N ILE A 241 -3.48 -4.70 3.25
CA ILE A 241 -2.31 -4.55 2.40
C ILE A 241 -2.21 -5.75 1.48
N TRP A 242 -2.01 -5.49 0.19
CA TRP A 242 -1.39 -6.43 -0.73
C TRP A 242 -0.02 -5.93 -1.09
N GLY A 243 0.98 -6.78 -0.94
CA GLY A 243 2.25 -6.61 -1.60
C GLY A 243 2.56 -7.74 -2.54
N ILE A 244 3.55 -7.49 -3.39
CA ILE A 244 4.00 -8.45 -4.39
C ILE A 244 5.50 -8.33 -4.52
N ARG A 245 6.16 -9.45 -4.77
CA ARG A 245 7.59 -9.46 -5.05
C ARG A 245 7.87 -8.88 -6.44
N ARG A 246 8.94 -8.09 -6.59
CA ARG A 246 9.27 -7.34 -7.82
C ARG A 246 9.34 -8.23 -9.07
N ASP A 247 9.87 -9.44 -8.96
CA ASP A 247 9.94 -10.40 -10.05
C ASP A 247 8.57 -10.95 -10.45
N HIS A 248 7.68 -11.20 -9.50
CA HIS A 248 6.29 -11.59 -9.76
C HIS A 248 5.47 -10.45 -10.37
N LEU A 249 5.68 -9.20 -9.94
CA LEU A 249 5.07 -8.03 -10.56
C LEU A 249 5.52 -7.87 -12.01
N ALA A 250 6.82 -7.98 -12.27
CA ALA A 250 7.38 -7.91 -13.63
C ALA A 250 6.83 -9.04 -14.53
N ALA A 251 6.61 -10.22 -13.96
CA ALA A 251 5.98 -11.35 -14.65
C ALA A 251 4.44 -11.23 -14.77
N ARG A 252 3.82 -10.23 -14.13
CA ARG A 252 2.36 -10.05 -14.00
C ARG A 252 1.66 -11.25 -13.36
N ASP A 253 2.35 -11.94 -12.45
CA ASP A 253 1.81 -13.09 -11.73
C ASP A 253 1.18 -12.65 -10.40
N PHE A 254 -0.02 -12.08 -10.50
CA PHE A 254 -0.79 -11.60 -9.34
C PHE A 254 -1.36 -12.74 -8.48
N SER A 255 -1.16 -14.01 -8.86
CA SER A 255 -1.45 -15.15 -7.97
C SER A 255 -0.43 -15.29 -6.83
N LYS A 256 0.65 -14.50 -6.88
CA LYS A 256 1.76 -14.48 -5.91
C LYS A 256 1.77 -13.26 -5.01
N THR A 257 0.63 -12.58 -4.88
CA THR A 257 0.48 -11.51 -3.88
C THR A 257 0.51 -12.09 -2.47
N LEU A 258 0.89 -11.25 -1.52
CA LEU A 258 0.82 -11.53 -0.09
C LEU A 258 -0.10 -10.49 0.54
N PHE A 259 -1.10 -10.98 1.26
CA PHE A 259 -2.08 -10.17 1.96
C PHE A 259 -1.74 -10.05 3.44
N ASP A 260 -1.92 -8.86 4.00
CA ASP A 260 -1.80 -8.57 5.41
C ASP A 260 -2.93 -7.66 5.88
N LEU A 261 -3.40 -7.87 7.11
CA LEU A 261 -4.39 -7.03 7.76
C LEU A 261 -3.78 -6.55 9.08
N GLN A 262 -3.79 -5.24 9.29
CA GLN A 262 -3.31 -4.63 10.52
C GLN A 262 -4.41 -3.77 11.14
N SER A 263 -4.70 -3.98 12.42
CA SER A 263 -5.65 -3.19 13.22
C SER A 263 -5.07 -2.87 14.60
N HIS A 264 -5.69 -1.94 15.33
CA HIS A 264 -5.32 -1.62 16.72
C HIS A 264 -5.62 -2.74 17.72
#